data_AF-A0A151IYK4-F1
#
_entry.id   AF-A0A151IYK4-F1
#
_cell.length_a   1.000
_cell.length_b   1.000
_cell.length_c   1.000
_cell.angle_alpha   90.00
_cell.angle_beta   90.00
_cell.angle_gamma   90.00
#
_symmetry.space_group_name_H-M   'P 1'
#
loop_
_entity.id
_entity.type
_entity.pdbx_description
1 polymer ?
#
loop_
_entity_poly.entity_id
_entity_poly.type
_entity_poly.pdbx_seq_one_letter_code
_entity_poly.pdbx_strand_id
1 'polypeptide(L)'
;MPRCIASGCTSGYDTNNEKVHFFHVPKDENLMKLWQIAIKRKNFNINHKQSICDKHFLPTDILWNHTIYNKQGNILGVVKKVQIIGQKEDLFDKPVSNIYIKYVNGNIKFLIFFLPKYNLINDHENKYTFNAVKEVVLTKNMKLEVTVLKQPIIHILSDMQIHNTIENIEQLKESLFSVDNFNICLGAINIANDIEHLGYNLAFKDICNTWRHNKCLLLIPQSSKTCKFCLNIKSSLNKKKAYKSSQSS
;
A
#
# COMPACT_ATOMS: atom_id res chain seq x y z
N MET A 1 -18.95 -23.32 -5.02
CA MET A 1 -17.97 -22.71 -5.96
C MET A 1 -18.71 -22.12 -7.15
N PRO A 2 -18.24 -21.01 -7.73
CA PRO A 2 -18.81 -20.46 -8.96
C PRO A 2 -18.68 -21.48 -10.10
N ARG A 3 -19.69 -21.56 -10.96
CA ARG A 3 -19.70 -22.38 -12.17
C ARG A 3 -19.63 -21.48 -13.40
N CYS A 4 -18.85 -21.87 -14.40
CA CYS A 4 -18.73 -21.10 -15.62
C CYS A 4 -20.04 -21.17 -16.43
N ILE A 5 -20.55 -20.02 -16.88
CA ILE A 5 -21.76 -19.93 -17.72
C ILE A 5 -21.46 -20.05 -19.23
N ALA A 6 -20.22 -20.20 -19.65
CA ALA A 6 -19.92 -20.40 -21.05
C ALA A 6 -20.45 -21.75 -21.54
N SER A 7 -20.93 -21.81 -22.79
CA SER A 7 -21.52 -23.02 -23.34
C SER A 7 -20.50 -24.16 -23.42
N GLY A 8 -20.83 -25.33 -22.86
CA GLY A 8 -19.96 -26.50 -22.85
C GLY A 8 -18.77 -26.44 -21.89
N CYS A 9 -18.61 -25.36 -21.11
CA CYS A 9 -17.52 -25.25 -20.15
C CYS A 9 -17.85 -26.01 -18.85
N THR A 10 -16.90 -26.83 -18.38
CA THR A 10 -17.04 -27.63 -17.15
C THR A 10 -16.28 -27.04 -15.97
N SER A 11 -15.68 -25.85 -16.11
CA SER A 11 -14.98 -25.20 -15.00
C SER A 11 -15.92 -24.89 -13.83
N GLY A 12 -15.53 -25.32 -12.63
CA GLY A 12 -16.32 -25.17 -11.39
C GLY A 12 -17.34 -26.29 -11.14
N TYR A 13 -17.41 -27.30 -12.00
CA TYR A 13 -18.16 -28.53 -11.74
C TYR A 13 -17.34 -29.46 -10.83
N ASP A 14 -18.00 -30.24 -9.99
CA ASP A 14 -17.35 -31.13 -9.02
C ASP A 14 -16.51 -32.24 -9.70
N THR A 15 -16.83 -32.55 -10.96
CA THR A 15 -16.07 -33.50 -11.80
C THR A 15 -14.83 -32.89 -12.45
N ASN A 16 -14.64 -31.57 -12.37
CA ASN A 16 -13.50 -30.87 -12.95
C ASN A 16 -12.70 -30.15 -11.86
N ASN A 17 -11.56 -30.75 -11.50
CA ASN A 17 -10.68 -30.28 -10.42
C ASN A 17 -9.70 -29.17 -10.86
N GLU A 18 -9.81 -28.68 -12.09
CA GLU A 18 -8.93 -27.64 -12.59
C GLU A 18 -9.16 -26.30 -11.89
N LYS A 19 -8.07 -25.68 -11.44
CA LYS A 19 -8.10 -24.36 -10.79
C LYS A 19 -8.05 -23.26 -11.84
N VAL A 20 -9.12 -22.49 -11.96
CA VAL A 20 -9.24 -21.34 -12.86
C VAL A 20 -9.72 -20.10 -12.12
N HIS A 21 -9.48 -18.91 -12.68
CA HIS A 21 -10.03 -17.66 -12.17
C HIS A 21 -11.44 -17.43 -12.71
N PHE A 22 -12.34 -16.91 -11.87
CA PHE A 22 -13.71 -16.58 -12.27
C PHE A 22 -13.95 -15.07 -12.23
N PHE A 23 -14.56 -14.55 -13.29
CA PHE A 23 -15.01 -13.17 -13.41
C PHE A 23 -16.54 -13.14 -13.39
N HIS A 24 -17.11 -12.33 -12.51
CA HIS A 24 -18.56 -12.16 -12.42
C HIS A 24 -19.07 -11.25 -13.53
N VAL A 25 -20.28 -11.52 -14.00
CA VAL A 25 -20.96 -10.66 -14.99
C VAL A 25 -21.05 -9.22 -14.42
N PRO A 26 -20.61 -8.20 -15.19
CA PRO A 26 -20.64 -6.82 -14.74
C PRO A 26 -22.06 -6.33 -14.41
N LYS A 27 -22.17 -5.42 -13.43
CA LYS A 27 -23.43 -4.73 -13.12
C LYS A 27 -23.80 -3.66 -14.16
N ASP A 28 -22.82 -3.19 -14.93
CA ASP A 28 -23.03 -2.23 -16.01
C ASP A 28 -23.86 -2.85 -17.15
N GLU A 29 -24.97 -2.20 -17.52
CA GLU A 29 -25.93 -2.76 -18.49
C GLU A 29 -25.37 -2.88 -19.90
N ASN A 30 -24.52 -1.94 -20.33
CA ASN A 30 -23.95 -1.96 -21.67
C ASN A 30 -22.93 -3.09 -21.81
N LEU A 31 -22.06 -3.25 -20.81
CA LEU A 31 -21.09 -4.32 -20.77
C LEU A 31 -21.77 -5.70 -20.58
N MET A 32 -22.85 -5.75 -19.81
CA MET A 32 -23.67 -6.96 -19.68
C MET A 32 -24.29 -7.38 -21.03
N LYS A 33 -24.79 -6.43 -21.85
CA LYS A 33 -25.28 -6.72 -23.21
C LYS A 33 -24.17 -7.29 -24.10
N LEU A 34 -22.94 -6.75 -24.01
CA LEU A 34 -21.80 -7.29 -24.77
C LEU A 34 -21.47 -8.73 -24.36
N TRP A 35 -21.48 -9.02 -23.05
CA TRP A 35 -21.28 -10.38 -22.54
C TRP A 35 -22.38 -11.33 -23.00
N GLN A 36 -23.64 -10.89 -22.98
CA GLN A 36 -24.79 -11.66 -23.46
C GLN A 36 -24.63 -12.06 -24.94
N ILE A 37 -24.18 -11.12 -25.78
CA ILE A 37 -23.90 -11.37 -27.19
C ILE A 37 -22.74 -12.37 -27.35
N ALA A 38 -21.67 -12.24 -26.55
CA ALA A 38 -20.50 -13.11 -26.64
C ALA A 38 -20.77 -14.57 -26.22
N ILE A 39 -21.63 -14.79 -25.22
CA ILE A 39 -21.97 -16.13 -24.72
C ILE A 39 -22.83 -16.92 -25.72
N LYS A 40 -23.56 -16.22 -26.60
CA LYS A 40 -24.35 -16.79 -27.72
C LYS A 40 -25.31 -17.93 -27.32
N ARG A 41 -25.82 -17.93 -26.10
CA ARG A 41 -26.85 -18.88 -25.65
C ARG A 41 -28.24 -18.37 -26.03
N LYS A 42 -28.98 -19.15 -26.82
CA LYS A 42 -30.38 -18.86 -27.16
C LYS A 42 -31.25 -18.91 -25.89
N ASN A 43 -32.18 -17.96 -25.74
CA ASN A 43 -33.18 -17.91 -24.66
C ASN A 43 -32.59 -17.88 -23.24
N PHE A 44 -31.38 -17.37 -23.07
CA PHE A 44 -30.71 -17.31 -21.77
C PHE A 44 -30.33 -15.87 -21.44
N ASN A 45 -30.92 -15.31 -20.38
CA ASN A 45 -30.56 -13.97 -19.91
C ASN A 45 -29.52 -14.07 -18.80
N ILE A 46 -28.39 -13.39 -18.98
CA ILE A 46 -27.34 -13.36 -17.99
C ILE A 46 -27.65 -12.39 -16.84
N ASN A 47 -27.08 -12.64 -15.66
CA ASN A 47 -27.18 -11.74 -14.52
C ASN A 47 -25.86 -11.68 -13.73
N HIS A 48 -25.70 -10.65 -12.90
CA HIS A 48 -24.46 -10.35 -12.16
C HIS A 48 -24.00 -11.42 -11.15
N LYS A 49 -24.86 -12.38 -10.78
CA LYS A 49 -24.48 -13.50 -9.88
C LYS A 49 -23.77 -14.62 -10.62
N GLN A 50 -23.82 -14.61 -11.95
CA GLN A 50 -23.18 -15.60 -12.79
C GLN A 50 -21.72 -15.24 -13.07
N SER A 51 -20.93 -16.24 -13.46
CA SER A 51 -19.48 -16.11 -13.65
C SER A 51 -18.97 -16.81 -14.90
N ILE A 52 -17.90 -16.30 -15.49
CA ILE A 52 -17.16 -16.90 -16.59
C ILE A 52 -15.71 -17.12 -16.14
N CYS A 53 -15.10 -18.26 -16.50
CA CYS A 53 -13.69 -18.50 -16.19
C CYS A 53 -12.73 -17.77 -17.16
N ASP A 54 -11.49 -17.55 -16.70
CA ASP A 54 -10.40 -16.91 -17.45
C ASP A 54 -10.14 -17.49 -18.86
N LYS A 55 -10.42 -18.78 -19.07
CA LYS A 55 -10.28 -19.46 -20.37
C LYS A 55 -11.09 -18.85 -21.51
N HIS A 56 -12.12 -18.06 -21.23
CA HIS A 56 -12.99 -17.45 -22.24
C HIS A 56 -12.62 -16.01 -22.56
N PHE A 57 -11.50 -15.53 -22.05
CA PHE A 57 -10.94 -14.22 -22.36
C PHE A 57 -9.62 -14.42 -23.07
N LEU A 58 -9.24 -13.50 -23.96
CA LEU A 58 -7.85 -13.50 -24.42
C LEU A 58 -6.96 -13.13 -23.24
N PRO A 59 -5.73 -13.66 -23.15
CA PRO A 59 -4.79 -13.28 -22.10
C PRO A 59 -4.55 -11.76 -22.02
N THR A 60 -4.71 -11.05 -23.14
CA THR A 60 -4.63 -9.59 -23.26
C THR A 60 -5.86 -8.84 -22.74
N ASP A 61 -7.02 -9.50 -22.69
CA ASP A 61 -8.28 -8.91 -22.22
C ASP A 61 -8.33 -8.90 -20.68
N ILE A 62 -7.58 -9.81 -20.06
CA ILE A 62 -7.47 -9.88 -18.61
C ILE A 62 -6.36 -8.97 -18.13
N LEU A 63 -6.75 -7.86 -17.52
CA LEU A 63 -5.84 -6.99 -16.79
C LEU A 63 -5.45 -7.63 -15.45
N TRP A 64 -4.40 -8.46 -15.48
CA TRP A 64 -3.77 -8.99 -14.26
C TRP A 64 -3.04 -7.93 -13.42
N ASN A 65 -2.88 -6.74 -14.00
CA ASN A 65 -2.18 -5.62 -13.39
C ASN A 65 -3.16 -4.47 -13.12
N HIS A 66 -3.01 -3.81 -11.97
CA HIS A 66 -3.75 -2.59 -11.69
C HIS A 66 -2.92 -1.38 -12.14
N THR A 67 -3.33 -0.75 -13.23
CA THR A 67 -2.68 0.48 -13.71
C THR A 67 -3.18 1.67 -12.89
N ILE A 68 -2.25 2.38 -12.26
CA ILE A 68 -2.54 3.60 -11.50
C ILE A 68 -2.48 4.77 -12.48
N TYR A 69 -3.52 5.58 -12.50
CA TYR A 69 -3.59 6.80 -13.29
C TYR A 69 -3.51 8.03 -12.38
N ASN A 70 -2.95 9.14 -12.86
CA ASN A 70 -3.11 10.44 -12.20
C ASN A 70 -4.49 11.03 -12.50
N LYS A 71 -4.81 12.16 -11.88
CA LYS A 71 -6.08 12.88 -12.10
C LYS A 71 -6.27 13.37 -13.55
N GLN A 72 -5.21 13.38 -14.35
CA GLN A 72 -5.20 13.77 -15.76
C GLN A 72 -5.25 12.55 -16.72
N GLY A 73 -5.36 11.32 -16.21
CA GLY A 73 -5.42 10.11 -17.02
C GLY A 73 -4.07 9.55 -17.48
N ASN A 74 -2.94 10.11 -17.04
CA ASN A 74 -1.61 9.58 -17.35
C ASN A 74 -1.27 8.40 -16.45
N ILE A 75 -0.61 7.38 -17.01
CA ILE A 75 -0.16 6.20 -16.27
C ILE A 75 0.94 6.59 -15.28
N LEU A 76 0.66 6.44 -13.98
CA LEU A 76 1.61 6.62 -12.88
C LEU A 76 2.40 5.35 -12.56
N GLY A 77 1.83 4.18 -12.85
CA GLY A 77 2.51 2.90 -12.63
C GLY A 77 1.62 1.70 -12.92
N VAL A 78 2.25 0.54 -13.10
CA VAL A 78 1.56 -0.74 -13.31
C VAL A 78 1.82 -1.62 -12.10
N VAL A 79 0.80 -1.84 -11.26
CA VAL A 79 0.87 -2.78 -10.14
C VAL A 79 0.73 -4.18 -10.72
N LYS A 80 1.83 -4.90 -10.85
CA LYS A 80 1.78 -6.34 -11.10
C LYS A 80 1.53 -7.04 -9.78
N LYS A 81 0.43 -7.79 -9.67
CA LYS A 81 0.30 -8.77 -8.59
C LYS A 81 1.24 -9.92 -8.92
N VAL A 82 2.47 -9.87 -8.40
CA VAL A 82 3.41 -10.98 -8.60
C VAL A 82 2.96 -12.12 -7.71
N GLN A 83 2.51 -13.22 -8.34
CA GLN A 83 2.42 -14.51 -7.67
C GLN A 83 3.85 -14.88 -7.26
N ILE A 84 4.16 -14.71 -5.98
CA ILE A 84 5.25 -15.47 -5.37
C ILE A 84 4.82 -16.93 -5.48
N ILE A 85 5.55 -17.72 -6.26
CA ILE A 85 5.38 -19.17 -6.32
C ILE A 85 5.86 -19.69 -4.96
N GLY A 86 4.91 -19.78 -4.03
CA GLY A 86 5.04 -20.32 -2.69
C GLY A 86 3.64 -20.79 -2.29
N GLN A 87 3.56 -22.00 -1.75
CA GLN A 87 2.31 -22.74 -1.56
C GLN A 87 1.21 -21.89 -0.91
N LYS A 88 0.06 -21.86 -1.59
CA LYS A 88 -1.19 -21.22 -1.15
C LYS A 88 -1.82 -22.06 -0.05
N GLU A 89 -1.86 -21.54 1.16
CA GLU A 89 -2.93 -21.79 2.14
C GLU A 89 -3.05 -20.54 3.03
N ASP A 90 -4.29 -20.03 3.09
CA ASP A 90 -4.82 -19.02 4.03
C ASP A 90 -4.17 -17.62 4.09
N LEU A 91 -4.62 -16.72 3.20
CA LEU A 91 -4.19 -15.31 3.14
C LEU A 91 -5.32 -14.28 3.17
N PHE A 92 -6.52 -14.65 3.67
CA PHE A 92 -7.60 -13.69 3.88
C PHE A 92 -7.74 -13.16 5.31
N ASP A 93 -6.83 -13.50 6.23
CA ASP A 93 -6.86 -12.98 7.62
C ASP A 93 -5.58 -12.32 8.13
N LYS A 94 -4.63 -11.94 7.26
CA LYS A 94 -3.49 -11.11 7.67
C LYS A 94 -3.18 -10.01 6.64
N PRO A 95 -3.07 -8.73 7.04
CA PRO A 95 -2.30 -7.77 6.25
C PRO A 95 -0.82 -8.17 6.37
N VAL A 96 0.08 -7.56 5.60
CA VAL A 96 1.54 -7.79 5.63
C VAL A 96 2.04 -8.87 4.65
N SER A 97 1.98 -8.54 3.37
CA SER A 97 3.08 -8.95 2.46
C SER A 97 3.50 -7.71 1.68
N ASN A 98 4.78 -7.35 1.76
CA ASN A 98 5.36 -6.23 1.01
C ASN A 98 4.96 -6.30 -0.48
N ILE A 99 4.37 -5.23 -1.00
CA ILE A 99 4.01 -5.14 -2.42
C ILE A 99 5.17 -4.43 -3.11
N TYR A 100 5.52 -4.86 -4.32
CA TYR A 100 6.49 -4.14 -5.13
C TYR A 100 5.93 -3.76 -6.51
N ILE A 101 6.39 -2.63 -7.02
CA ILE A 101 6.11 -2.12 -8.35
C ILE A 101 7.43 -2.01 -9.10
N LYS A 102 7.47 -2.57 -10.31
CA LYS A 102 8.55 -2.32 -11.27
C LYS A 102 8.16 -1.11 -12.11
N TYR A 103 8.92 -0.03 -12.01
CA TYR A 103 8.72 1.17 -12.83
C TYR A 103 9.76 1.20 -13.95
N VAL A 104 9.30 1.31 -15.19
CA VAL A 104 10.14 1.44 -16.38
C VAL A 104 9.60 2.62 -17.20
N ASN A 105 10.41 3.68 -17.32
CA ASN A 105 10.09 4.84 -18.17
C ASN A 105 11.35 5.24 -18.95
N GLY A 106 11.36 4.96 -20.26
CA GLY A 106 12.53 5.17 -21.12
C GLY A 106 13.79 4.50 -20.57
N ASN A 107 14.84 5.29 -20.30
CA ASN A 107 16.12 4.83 -19.75
C ASN A 107 16.11 4.62 -18.22
N ILE A 108 15.00 4.92 -17.56
CA ILE A 108 14.88 4.89 -16.10
C ILE A 108 14.20 3.59 -15.67
N LYS A 109 14.89 2.81 -14.84
CA LYS A 109 14.38 1.56 -14.25
C LYS A 109 14.48 1.67 -12.73
N PHE A 110 13.36 1.50 -12.04
CA PHE A 110 13.28 1.41 -10.58
C PHE A 110 12.53 0.16 -10.16
N LEU A 111 12.89 -0.38 -9.00
CA LEU A 111 12.10 -1.35 -8.27
C LEU A 111 11.69 -0.71 -6.95
N ILE A 112 10.39 -0.56 -6.73
CA ILE A 112 9.82 0.12 -5.56
C ILE A 112 9.12 -0.93 -4.72
N PHE A 113 9.52 -1.10 -3.47
CA PHE A 113 8.84 -1.92 -2.47
C PHE A 113 8.12 -0.98 -1.52
N PHE A 114 6.88 -1.28 -1.13
CA PHE A 114 6.18 -0.47 -0.15
C PHE A 114 5.24 -1.27 0.74
N LEU A 115 5.03 -0.71 1.94
CA LEU A 115 4.01 -1.14 2.87
C LEU A 115 2.81 -0.20 2.74
N PRO A 116 1.64 -0.68 2.29
CA PRO A 116 0.48 0.15 2.10
C PRO A 116 -0.28 0.39 3.42
N LYS A 117 -0.81 1.59 3.58
CA LYS A 117 -1.86 1.91 4.56
C LYS A 117 -3.12 2.35 3.80
N TYR A 118 -4.23 1.69 4.11
CA TYR A 118 -5.54 2.00 3.58
C TYR A 118 -6.30 2.84 4.60
N ASN A 119 -6.86 3.98 4.16
CA ASN A 119 -7.80 4.74 4.98
C ASN A 119 -9.13 4.84 4.24
N LEU A 120 -10.24 4.65 4.96
CA LEU A 120 -11.59 4.86 4.43
C LEU A 120 -11.77 6.33 4.02
N ILE A 121 -12.42 6.54 2.89
CA ILE A 121 -12.87 7.87 2.49
C ILE A 121 -14.23 8.09 3.16
N ASN A 122 -14.28 9.02 4.11
CA ASN A 122 -15.55 9.45 4.68
C ASN A 122 -16.47 9.93 3.54
N ASP A 123 -17.76 9.59 3.63
CA ASP A 123 -18.82 9.97 2.67
C ASP A 123 -18.88 9.15 1.35
N HIS A 124 -18.03 8.15 1.19
CA HIS A 124 -18.13 7.20 0.07
C HIS A 124 -17.98 5.76 0.54
N GLU A 125 -19.12 5.03 0.59
CA GLU A 125 -19.09 3.60 0.82
C GLU A 125 -18.14 2.90 -0.17
N ASN A 126 -17.24 2.07 0.37
CA ASN A 126 -16.29 1.25 -0.38
C ASN A 126 -15.17 1.99 -1.14
N LYS A 127 -14.90 3.27 -0.86
CA LYS A 127 -13.70 3.95 -1.39
C LYS A 127 -12.61 4.09 -0.32
N TYR A 128 -11.37 3.83 -0.72
CA TYR A 128 -10.20 3.88 0.14
C TYR A 128 -9.13 4.78 -0.48
N THR A 129 -8.44 5.55 0.35
CA THR A 129 -7.16 6.17 -0.03
C THR A 129 -6.03 5.22 0.29
N PHE A 130 -5.08 5.16 -0.65
CA PHE A 130 -3.86 4.40 -0.54
C PHE A 130 -2.72 5.35 -0.19
N ASN A 131 -1.94 5.02 0.85
CA ASN A 131 -0.69 5.70 1.15
C ASN A 131 0.41 4.67 1.41
N ALA A 132 1.51 4.75 0.67
CA ALA A 132 2.74 4.05 1.03
C ALA A 132 3.29 4.70 2.31
N VAL A 133 3.37 3.93 3.40
CA VAL A 133 3.88 4.44 4.69
C VAL A 133 5.34 4.10 4.91
N LYS A 134 5.82 3.03 4.28
CA LYS A 134 7.24 2.74 4.07
C LYS A 134 7.43 2.47 2.60
N GLU A 135 8.49 3.00 2.03
CA GLU A 135 8.86 2.82 0.64
C GLU A 135 10.37 2.61 0.55
N VAL A 136 10.78 1.62 -0.23
CA VAL A 136 12.17 1.29 -0.51
C VAL A 136 12.33 1.27 -2.02
N VAL A 137 13.16 2.17 -2.54
CA VAL A 137 13.42 2.31 -3.97
C VAL A 137 14.81 1.80 -4.26
N LEU A 138 14.91 0.75 -5.08
CA LEU A 138 16.14 0.30 -5.68
C LEU A 138 16.31 0.97 -7.04
N THR A 139 17.35 1.79 -7.16
CA THR A 139 17.66 2.55 -8.37
C THR A 139 18.46 1.72 -9.38
N LYS A 140 18.57 2.21 -10.62
CA LYS A 140 19.39 1.60 -11.67
C LYS A 140 20.88 1.45 -11.31
N ASN A 141 21.38 2.27 -10.38
CA ASN A 141 22.75 2.22 -9.89
C ASN A 141 22.88 1.30 -8.67
N MET A 142 21.87 0.46 -8.40
CA MET A 142 21.78 -0.40 -7.22
C MET A 142 21.81 0.33 -5.87
N LYS A 143 21.59 1.65 -5.87
CA LYS A 143 21.43 2.43 -4.64
C LYS A 143 20.02 2.24 -4.08
N LEU A 144 19.93 2.01 -2.78
CA LEU A 144 18.69 1.90 -2.03
C LEU A 144 18.32 3.25 -1.43
N GLU A 145 17.06 3.67 -1.61
CA GLU A 145 16.52 4.88 -1.01
C GLU A 145 15.28 4.52 -0.21
N VAL A 146 15.29 4.82 1.09
CA VAL A 146 14.18 4.48 1.98
C VAL A 146 13.45 5.76 2.38
N THR A 147 12.14 5.77 2.16
CA THR A 147 11.25 6.83 2.64
C THR A 147 10.18 6.25 3.56
N VAL A 148 9.82 7.02 4.59
CA VAL A 148 8.78 6.68 5.55
C VAL A 148 7.87 7.87 5.68
N LEU A 149 6.57 7.68 5.45
CA LEU A 149 5.58 8.77 5.42
C LEU A 149 5.95 9.91 4.46
N LYS A 150 6.52 9.55 3.29
CA LYS A 150 7.06 10.48 2.27
C LYS A 150 8.25 11.33 2.75
N GLN A 151 8.92 10.92 3.82
CA GLN A 151 10.16 11.57 4.28
C GLN A 151 11.34 10.62 4.14
N PRO A 152 12.49 11.07 3.62
CA PRO A 152 13.70 10.26 3.60
C PRO A 152 14.14 9.93 5.02
N ILE A 153 14.61 8.71 5.25
CA ILE A 153 15.20 8.37 6.55
C ILE A 153 16.60 9.02 6.63
N ILE A 154 16.75 9.98 7.53
CA ILE A 154 18.03 10.67 7.76
C ILE A 154 18.85 9.97 8.85
N HIS A 155 18.19 9.22 9.74
CA HIS A 155 18.81 8.54 10.87
C HIS A 155 18.60 7.03 10.76
N ILE A 156 19.63 6.32 10.31
CA ILE A 156 19.68 4.86 10.38
C ILE A 156 20.16 4.50 11.79
N LEU A 157 19.36 3.73 12.53
CA LEU A 157 19.74 3.24 13.85
C LEU A 157 20.82 2.16 13.70
N SER A 158 21.73 2.04 14.66
CA SER A 158 22.86 1.10 14.60
C SER A 158 22.41 -0.36 14.44
N ASP A 159 21.22 -0.65 14.94
CA ASP A 159 20.51 -1.93 14.94
C ASP A 159 19.69 -2.16 13.65
N MET A 160 19.70 -1.22 12.70
CA MET A 160 19.11 -1.36 11.36
C MET A 160 20.15 -1.78 10.34
N GLN A 161 19.96 -2.94 9.71
CA GLN A 161 20.81 -3.41 8.61
C GLN A 161 20.25 -2.94 7.28
N ILE A 162 20.40 -1.64 7.00
CA ILE A 162 20.01 -1.05 5.70
C ILE A 162 21.27 -0.76 4.90
N HIS A 163 21.43 -1.47 3.79
CA HIS A 163 22.53 -1.28 2.85
C HIS A 163 22.21 -0.12 1.89
N ASN A 164 23.12 0.84 1.76
CA ASN A 164 22.95 1.98 0.86
C ASN A 164 23.09 1.59 -0.62
N THR A 165 23.95 0.62 -0.92
CA THR A 165 24.18 0.06 -2.25
C THR A 165 24.04 -1.46 -2.15
N ILE A 166 23.34 -2.05 -3.10
CA ILE A 166 23.03 -3.48 -3.14
C ILE A 166 23.94 -4.17 -4.16
N GLU A 167 24.80 -5.06 -3.68
CA GLU A 167 25.70 -5.86 -4.51
C GLU A 167 25.10 -7.24 -4.81
N ASN A 168 24.26 -7.75 -3.90
CA ASN A 168 23.66 -9.07 -4.03
C ASN A 168 22.22 -9.12 -3.46
N ILE A 169 21.54 -10.23 -3.74
CA ILE A 169 20.13 -10.40 -3.36
C ILE A 169 19.94 -10.52 -1.84
N GLU A 170 20.93 -11.02 -1.10
CA GLU A 170 20.82 -11.17 0.35
C GLU A 170 20.85 -9.81 1.05
N GLN A 171 21.74 -8.89 0.63
CA GLN A 171 21.74 -7.50 1.12
C GLN A 171 20.40 -6.79 0.87
N LEU A 172 19.78 -7.05 -0.28
CA LEU A 172 18.45 -6.51 -0.57
C LEU A 172 17.40 -7.08 0.40
N LYS A 173 17.40 -8.39 0.62
CA LYS A 173 16.46 -9.05 1.55
C LYS A 173 16.65 -8.55 2.98
N GLU A 174 17.88 -8.46 3.47
CA GLU A 174 18.22 -7.92 4.81
C GLU A 174 17.72 -6.49 4.98
N SER A 175 17.93 -5.64 3.97
CA SER A 175 17.49 -4.25 3.99
C SER A 175 15.96 -4.15 4.03
N LEU A 176 15.27 -4.92 3.19
CA LEU A 176 13.80 -4.96 3.15
C LEU A 176 13.24 -5.48 4.47
N PHE A 177 13.81 -6.56 5.02
CA PHE A 177 13.42 -7.13 6.30
C PHE A 177 13.63 -6.15 7.46
N SER A 178 14.75 -5.43 7.47
CA SER A 178 15.03 -4.39 8.47
C SER A 178 14.00 -3.26 8.38
N VAL A 179 13.72 -2.75 7.19
CA VAL A 179 12.70 -1.68 7.02
C VAL A 179 11.33 -2.16 7.48
N ASP A 180 10.93 -3.39 7.14
CA ASP A 180 9.62 -3.93 7.48
C ASP A 180 9.44 -4.16 8.98
N ASN A 181 10.47 -4.69 9.65
CA ASN A 181 10.39 -5.00 11.08
C ASN A 181 10.40 -3.77 11.99
N PHE A 182 10.93 -2.62 11.57
CA PHE A 182 10.93 -1.44 12.44
C PHE A 182 9.55 -0.80 12.53
N ASN A 183 9.15 -0.37 13.72
CA ASN A 183 7.89 0.34 13.90
C ASN A 183 7.99 1.75 13.31
N ILE A 184 6.90 2.24 12.71
CA ILE A 184 6.75 3.67 12.48
C ILE A 184 6.39 4.32 13.82
N CYS A 185 7.19 5.29 14.26
CA CYS A 185 6.93 6.07 15.46
C CYS A 185 5.48 6.59 15.46
N LEU A 186 4.77 6.51 16.59
CA LEU A 186 3.40 7.01 16.70
C LEU A 186 3.29 8.54 16.74
N GLY A 187 4.42 9.25 16.74
CA GLY A 187 4.45 10.69 16.90
C GLY A 187 4.08 11.11 18.32
N ALA A 188 3.71 12.37 18.48
CA ALA A 188 3.28 12.91 19.75
C ALA A 188 1.76 12.85 19.86
N ILE A 189 1.28 12.13 20.88
CA ILE A 189 -0.13 11.78 21.06
C ILE A 189 -0.77 12.80 22.01
N ASN A 190 -2.05 13.15 21.77
CA ASN A 190 -2.86 14.01 22.64
C ASN A 190 -2.28 15.42 22.87
N ILE A 191 -1.63 16.01 21.87
CA ILE A 191 -1.05 17.36 21.96
C ILE A 191 -1.46 18.31 20.80
N ALA A 192 -2.39 17.91 19.94
CA ALA A 192 -2.75 18.68 18.75
C ALA A 192 -3.21 20.11 19.10
N ASN A 193 -4.16 20.22 20.03
CA ASN A 193 -4.70 21.51 20.48
C ASN A 193 -3.60 22.40 21.07
N ASP A 194 -2.67 21.81 21.83
CA ASP A 194 -1.57 22.56 22.46
C ASP A 194 -0.58 23.11 21.43
N ILE A 195 -0.23 22.32 20.41
CA ILE A 195 0.67 22.74 19.34
C ILE A 195 0.04 23.88 18.54
N GLU A 196 -1.22 23.71 18.13
CA GLU A 196 -1.94 24.65 17.27
C GLU A 196 -2.15 25.98 17.99
N HIS A 197 -2.57 25.96 19.26
CA HIS A 197 -2.75 27.17 20.07
C HIS A 197 -1.44 27.91 20.37
N LEU A 198 -0.34 27.19 20.62
CA LEU A 198 0.92 27.81 21.06
C LEU A 198 1.90 28.15 19.94
N GLY A 199 1.63 27.72 18.70
CA GLY A 199 2.57 27.84 17.58
C GLY A 199 3.89 27.13 17.89
N TYR A 200 3.86 25.80 17.99
CA TYR A 200 5.05 25.01 18.31
C TYR A 200 5.85 24.64 17.04
N ASN A 201 6.87 25.45 16.74
CA ASN A 201 7.71 25.37 15.54
C ASN A 201 8.68 24.18 15.47
N LEU A 202 8.83 23.41 16.55
CA LEU A 202 9.69 22.22 16.59
C LEU A 202 8.94 20.93 16.21
N ALA A 203 7.69 21.05 15.78
CA ALA A 203 6.88 19.93 15.31
C ALA A 203 6.29 20.21 13.92
N PHE A 204 6.01 19.14 13.20
CA PHE A 204 5.31 19.14 11.93
C PHE A 204 4.18 18.11 11.94
N LYS A 205 3.21 18.27 11.04
CA LYS A 205 2.11 17.33 10.83
C LYS A 205 2.43 16.46 9.62
N ASP A 206 2.41 15.14 9.79
CA ASP A 206 2.72 14.20 8.70
C ASP A 206 1.51 13.96 7.76
N ILE A 207 1.70 13.13 6.74
CA ILE A 207 0.66 12.75 5.77
C ILE A 207 -0.52 11.97 6.38
N CYS A 208 -0.36 11.46 7.60
CA CYS A 208 -1.37 10.74 8.37
C CYS A 208 -2.05 11.66 9.41
N ASN A 209 -1.84 12.98 9.34
CA ASN A 209 -2.32 13.97 10.29
C ASN A 209 -1.76 13.81 11.71
N THR A 210 -0.65 13.10 11.88
CA THR A 210 0.01 12.91 13.17
C THR A 210 1.09 13.97 13.39
N TRP A 211 1.07 14.59 14.56
CA TRP A 211 2.11 15.54 14.98
C TRP A 211 3.41 14.82 15.36
N ARG A 212 4.54 15.30 14.84
CA ARG A 212 5.87 14.73 15.05
C ARG A 212 6.88 15.82 15.34
N HIS A 213 7.90 15.51 16.12
CA HIS A 213 9.04 16.40 16.28
C HIS A 213 9.83 16.52 14.97
N ASN A 214 10.42 17.67 14.66
CA ASN A 214 11.22 17.88 13.43
C ASN A 214 12.44 16.94 13.34
N LYS A 215 12.88 16.39 14.47
CA LYS A 215 13.94 15.37 14.59
C LYS A 215 13.40 13.95 14.81
N CYS A 216 12.14 13.69 14.49
CA CYS A 216 11.54 12.36 14.66
C CYS A 216 12.36 11.31 13.90
N LEU A 217 12.66 10.19 14.56
CA LEU A 217 13.41 9.09 13.94
C LEU A 217 12.63 8.34 12.85
N LEU A 218 11.30 8.50 12.81
CA LEU A 218 10.35 7.81 11.93
C LEU A 218 10.32 6.29 12.12
N LEU A 219 11.43 5.59 11.94
CA LEU A 219 11.60 4.18 12.30
C LEU A 219 12.20 4.04 13.70
N ILE A 220 11.64 3.14 14.48
CA ILE A 220 12.08 2.81 15.84
C ILE A 220 12.02 1.30 16.08
N PRO A 221 12.79 0.76 17.04
CA PRO A 221 12.76 -0.66 17.36
C PRO A 221 11.36 -1.11 17.79
N GLN A 222 11.03 -2.39 17.57
CA GLN A 222 9.70 -2.94 17.89
C GLN A 222 9.34 -2.84 19.38
N SER A 223 10.35 -2.83 20.26
CA SER A 223 10.18 -2.62 21.71
C SER A 223 9.65 -1.23 22.07
N SER A 224 9.65 -0.29 21.11
CA SER A 224 9.23 1.09 21.30
C SER A 224 8.05 1.46 20.38
N LYS A 225 7.17 2.32 20.90
CA LYS A 225 6.04 2.88 20.14
C LYS A 225 6.27 4.33 19.70
N THR A 226 7.08 5.08 20.44
CA THR A 226 7.36 6.50 20.17
C THR A 226 8.84 6.79 20.39
N CYS A 227 9.44 7.59 19.50
CA CYS A 227 10.84 7.98 19.63
C CYS A 227 11.05 9.02 20.75
N LYS A 228 12.29 9.09 21.26
CA LYS A 228 12.69 10.03 22.33
C LYS A 228 12.33 11.50 22.05
N PHE A 229 12.41 11.92 20.79
CA PHE A 229 12.10 13.31 20.40
C PHE A 229 10.60 13.60 20.47
N CYS A 230 9.76 12.69 19.99
CA CYS A 230 8.32 12.88 20.02
C CYS A 230 7.74 12.76 21.44
N LEU A 231 8.33 11.90 22.28
CA LEU A 231 7.94 11.79 23.70
C LEU A 231 8.14 13.11 24.46
N ASN A 232 9.19 13.86 24.13
CA ASN A 232 9.54 15.10 24.83
C ASN A 232 8.75 16.34 24.41
N ILE A 233 7.92 16.26 23.36
CA ILE A 233 7.15 17.44 22.91
C ILE A 233 6.24 17.97 24.00
N LYS A 234 5.51 17.09 24.72
CA LYS A 234 4.58 17.51 25.79
C LYS A 234 5.29 18.28 26.89
N SER A 235 6.44 17.79 27.35
CA SER A 235 7.26 18.46 28.36
C SER A 235 7.77 19.82 27.87
N SER A 236 8.17 19.92 26.61
CA SER A 236 8.59 21.19 25.98
C SER A 236 7.45 22.20 25.91
N LEU A 237 6.26 21.77 25.53
CA LEU A 237 5.04 22.59 25.50
C LEU A 237 4.69 23.12 26.89
N ASN A 238 4.74 22.27 27.92
CA ASN A 238 4.46 22.68 29.31
C ASN A 238 5.42 23.77 29.80
N LYS A 239 6.71 23.66 29.47
CA LYS A 239 7.70 24.72 29.77
C LYS A 239 7.37 26.02 29.05
N LYS A 240 6.99 25.95 27.77
CA LYS A 240 6.58 27.13 26.98
C LYS A 240 5.32 27.79 27.54
N LYS A 241 4.35 27.00 28.03
CA LYS A 241 3.15 27.50 28.73
C LYS A 241 3.54 28.26 29.99
N ALA A 242 4.35 27.64 30.87
CA ALA A 242 4.79 28.26 32.11
C ALA A 242 5.52 29.60 31.88
N TYR A 243 6.40 29.65 30.88
CA TYR A 243 7.11 30.89 30.52
C TYR A 243 6.18 32.01 30.05
N LYS A 244 5.18 31.70 29.20
CA LYS A 244 4.18 32.68 28.77
C LYS A 244 3.38 33.22 29.96
N SER A 245 2.94 32.33 30.86
CA SER A 245 2.19 32.72 32.06
C SER A 245 3.00 33.64 32.98
N SER A 246 4.31 33.42 33.12
CA SER A 246 5.19 34.29 33.93
C SER A 246 5.48 35.66 33.30
N GLN A 247 5.25 35.84 31.98
CA GLN A 247 5.43 37.13 31.31
C GLN A 247 4.15 37.97 31.27
N SER A 248 2.99 37.35 31.49
CA SER A 248 1.68 38.00 31.54
C SER A 248 1.20 38.29 32.98
N SER A 249 2.04 38.01 33.98
CA SER A 249 1.83 38.31 35.40
C SER A 249 2.74 39.46 35.81
#